data_AF-A0A7Y4HWS2-F1
#
_entry.id   AF-A0A7Y4HWS2-F1
#
_cell.length_a   1.000
_cell.length_b   1.000
_cell.length_c   1.000
_cell.angle_alpha   90.00
_cell.angle_beta   90.00
_cell.angle_gamma   90.00
#
_symmetry.space_group_name_H-M   'P 1'
#
loop_
_entity.id
_entity.type
_entity.pdbx_description
1 polymer ?
#
loop_
_entity_poly.entity_id
_entity_poly.type
_entity_poly.pdbx_seq_one_letter_code
_entity_poly.pdbx_strand_id
1 'polypeptide(L)'
;MTWSGWFNHGAPTGGFAGAPSIVSRNNTVCNIYVRGADNALWQKAFWNGAWHDWGRHNDGGVLASEPAPGSMGDNHEHVFVRGTDGNVWSKAWTGSGGWSGWFNHGAPAGGFTGGPSIVSRNNTVCNIYVRGADNAL
;
A
#
# COMPACT_ATOMS: atom_id res chain seq x y z
N MET A 1 2.85 -8.57 -29.43
CA MET A 1 2.66 -8.78 -27.98
C MET A 1 1.42 -9.63 -27.80
N THR A 2 1.52 -10.78 -27.13
CA THR A 2 0.40 -11.64 -26.80
C THR A 2 0.26 -11.69 -25.29
N TRP A 3 -0.93 -11.41 -24.79
CA TRP A 3 -1.23 -11.57 -23.37
C TRP A 3 -1.20 -13.05 -23.00
N SER A 4 -0.68 -13.37 -21.82
CA SER A 4 -0.92 -14.68 -21.24
C SER A 4 -2.40 -14.83 -20.88
N GLY A 5 -2.83 -16.06 -20.58
CA GLY A 5 -4.07 -16.26 -19.85
C GLY A 5 -4.01 -15.65 -18.45
N TRP A 6 -5.17 -15.61 -17.79
CA TRP A 6 -5.28 -15.17 -16.40
C TRP A 6 -4.53 -16.10 -15.45
N PHE A 7 -3.81 -15.51 -14.49
CA PHE A 7 -3.17 -16.23 -13.40
C PHE A 7 -3.84 -15.86 -12.07
N ASN A 8 -4.22 -16.86 -11.27
CA ASN A 8 -4.85 -16.65 -9.99
C ASN A 8 -3.80 -16.45 -8.89
N HIS A 9 -3.80 -15.29 -8.23
CA HIS A 9 -2.88 -14.98 -7.12
C HIS A 9 -3.40 -15.42 -5.73
N GLY A 10 -4.58 -16.04 -5.68
CA GLY A 10 -5.26 -16.38 -4.43
C GLY A 10 -5.71 -15.15 -3.65
N ALA A 11 -5.95 -15.32 -2.36
CA ALA A 11 -6.34 -14.26 -1.43
C ALA A 11 -5.71 -14.50 -0.05
N PRO A 12 -5.59 -13.45 0.79
CA PRO A 12 -5.33 -13.62 2.22
C PRO A 12 -6.30 -14.59 2.89
N THR A 13 -5.87 -15.15 4.02
CA THR A 13 -6.75 -15.93 4.89
C THR A 13 -7.93 -15.06 5.35
N GLY A 14 -9.16 -15.54 5.15
CA GLY A 14 -10.38 -14.77 5.41
C GLY A 14 -10.80 -13.81 4.28
N GLY A 15 -10.01 -13.74 3.20
CA GLY A 15 -10.29 -12.89 2.05
C GLY A 15 -9.89 -11.42 2.24
N PHE A 16 -10.22 -10.60 1.25
CA PHE A 16 -9.99 -9.16 1.27
C PHE A 16 -11.19 -8.45 0.65
N ALA A 17 -11.36 -7.19 1.00
CA ALA A 17 -12.42 -6.34 0.47
C ALA A 17 -11.84 -5.13 -0.25
N GLY A 18 -12.50 -4.69 -1.31
CA GLY A 18 -12.05 -3.58 -2.15
C GLY A 18 -11.03 -4.00 -3.22
N ALA A 19 -10.38 -3.00 -3.81
CA ALA A 19 -9.43 -3.22 -4.89
C ALA A 19 -8.02 -3.56 -4.35
N PRO A 20 -7.29 -4.50 -4.97
CA PRO A 20 -5.87 -4.62 -4.74
C PRO A 20 -5.13 -3.41 -5.32
N SER A 21 -3.99 -3.09 -4.73
CA SER A 21 -3.03 -2.11 -5.22
C SER A 21 -1.69 -2.79 -5.46
N ILE A 22 -0.89 -2.28 -6.40
CA ILE A 22 0.33 -2.93 -6.86
C ILE A 22 1.45 -1.91 -7.02
N VAL A 23 2.68 -2.30 -6.69
CA VAL A 23 3.88 -1.49 -6.91
C VAL A 23 5.01 -2.37 -7.40
N SER A 24 5.77 -1.88 -8.38
CA SER A 24 7.08 -2.44 -8.75
C SER A 24 8.13 -1.45 -8.27
N ARG A 25 8.97 -1.86 -7.33
CA ARG A 25 10.07 -0.98 -6.85
C ARG A 25 11.31 -1.05 -7.71
N ASN A 26 11.48 -2.15 -8.44
CA ASN A 26 12.49 -2.33 -9.48
C ASN A 26 12.00 -3.37 -10.51
N ASN A 27 12.85 -3.77 -11.45
CA ASN A 27 12.50 -4.70 -12.54
C ASN A 27 12.35 -6.18 -12.12
N THR A 28 12.70 -6.55 -10.87
CA THR A 28 12.63 -7.93 -10.36
C THR A 28 11.72 -8.09 -9.15
N VAL A 29 11.20 -6.99 -8.60
CA VAL A 29 10.36 -7.00 -7.41
C VAL A 29 9.07 -6.25 -7.63
N CYS A 30 7.96 -6.96 -7.40
CA CYS A 30 6.61 -6.46 -7.47
C CYS A 30 5.83 -6.89 -6.22
N ASN A 31 5.07 -6.00 -5.62
CA ASN A 31 4.24 -6.27 -4.44
C ASN A 31 2.78 -5.92 -4.72
N ILE A 32 1.88 -6.82 -4.34
CA ILE A 32 0.44 -6.57 -4.30
C ILE A 32 0.05 -6.35 -2.84
N TYR A 33 -0.72 -5.29 -2.60
CA TYR A 33 -1.29 -4.95 -1.31
C TYR A 33 -2.81 -4.96 -1.36
N VAL A 34 -3.41 -5.49 -0.30
CA VAL A 34 -4.86 -5.45 -0.07
C VAL A 34 -5.15 -5.08 1.37
N ARG A 35 -6.35 -4.55 1.60
CA ARG A 35 -6.95 -4.52 2.93
C ARG A 35 -7.67 -5.85 3.18
N GLY A 36 -7.15 -6.64 4.11
CA GLY A 36 -7.77 -7.91 4.50
C GLY A 36 -9.16 -7.72 5.11
N ALA A 37 -9.94 -8.79 5.21
CA ALA A 37 -11.25 -8.77 5.89
C ALA A 37 -11.15 -8.36 7.37
N ASP A 38 -9.97 -8.52 7.98
CA ASP A 38 -9.63 -8.07 9.33
C ASP A 38 -9.14 -6.62 9.40
N ASN A 39 -9.28 -5.87 8.30
CA ASN A 39 -8.77 -4.51 8.11
C ASN A 39 -7.24 -4.36 8.27
N ALA A 40 -6.46 -5.45 8.24
CA ALA A 40 -5.00 -5.36 8.24
C ALA A 40 -4.44 -5.13 6.83
N LEU A 41 -3.19 -4.66 6.77
CA LEU A 41 -2.41 -4.66 5.53
C LEU A 41 -1.91 -6.07 5.23
N TRP A 42 -2.23 -6.57 4.04
CA TRP A 42 -1.72 -7.85 3.54
C TRP A 42 -0.88 -7.62 2.28
N GLN A 43 0.21 -8.36 2.14
CA GLN A 43 1.15 -8.27 1.04
C GLN A 43 1.33 -9.64 0.36
N LYS A 44 1.32 -9.67 -0.97
CA LYS A 44 1.87 -10.77 -1.77
C LYS A 44 3.06 -10.24 -2.55
N ALA A 45 4.23 -10.84 -2.33
CA ALA A 45 5.47 -10.36 -2.91
C ALA A 45 5.95 -11.27 -4.04
N PHE A 46 6.43 -10.67 -5.12
CA PHE A 46 7.21 -11.33 -6.16
C PHE A 46 8.67 -10.90 -6.02
N TRP A 47 9.56 -11.88 -5.84
CA TRP A 47 11.01 -11.67 -5.84
C TRP A 47 11.72 -13.00 -6.15
N ASN A 48 12.99 -12.94 -6.56
CA ASN A 48 13.77 -14.12 -6.97
C ASN A 48 13.04 -15.05 -7.98
N GLY A 49 12.25 -14.45 -8.88
CA GLY A 49 11.54 -15.18 -9.93
C GLY A 49 10.29 -15.94 -9.47
N ALA A 50 9.81 -15.74 -8.24
CA ALA A 50 8.66 -16.45 -7.71
C ALA A 50 7.70 -15.52 -6.94
N TRP A 51 6.42 -15.89 -6.94
CA TRP A 51 5.43 -15.32 -6.03
C TRP A 51 5.48 -16.05 -4.69
N HIS A 52 5.50 -15.28 -3.61
CA HIS A 52 5.44 -15.78 -2.24
C HIS A 52 4.00 -15.73 -1.72
N ASP A 53 3.74 -16.44 -0.62
CA ASP A 53 2.42 -16.46 0.02
C ASP A 53 1.99 -15.09 0.53
N TRP A 54 0.68 -14.94 0.74
CA TRP A 54 0.12 -13.75 1.36
C TRP A 54 0.62 -13.63 2.81
N GLY A 55 1.28 -12.52 3.13
CA GLY A 55 1.75 -12.18 4.46
C GLY A 55 0.93 -11.05 5.08
N ARG A 56 0.44 -11.27 6.29
CA ARG A 56 -0.21 -10.23 7.11
C ARG A 56 0.84 -9.37 7.79
N HIS A 57 0.69 -8.04 7.73
CA HIS A 57 1.46 -7.13 8.56
C HIS A 57 0.90 -7.11 9.98
N ASN A 58 1.67 -7.63 10.94
CA ASN A 58 1.28 -7.75 12.34
C ASN A 58 1.79 -6.55 13.17
N ASP A 59 1.49 -5.34 12.74
CA ASP A 59 2.02 -4.09 13.31
C ASP A 59 0.93 -3.17 13.89
N GLY A 60 -0.27 -3.71 14.12
CA GLY A 60 -1.39 -3.01 14.74
C GLY A 60 -2.14 -2.05 13.82
N GLY A 61 -1.75 -1.93 12.54
CA GLY A 61 -2.45 -1.09 11.58
C GLY A 61 -3.87 -1.59 11.28
N VAL A 62 -4.87 -0.73 11.46
CA VAL A 62 -6.27 -1.00 11.09
C VAL A 62 -6.70 0.01 10.02
N LEU A 63 -6.93 -0.49 8.82
CA LEU A 63 -7.13 0.28 7.59
C LEU A 63 -8.62 0.60 7.35
N ALA A 64 -8.91 1.85 7.05
CA ALA A 64 -10.22 2.35 6.63
C ALA A 64 -10.30 2.68 5.12
N SER A 65 -9.25 2.35 4.37
CA SER A 65 -9.19 2.44 2.92
C SER A 65 -8.35 1.31 2.33
N GLU A 66 -8.41 1.15 1.01
CA GLU A 66 -7.40 0.41 0.25
C GLU A 66 -6.01 1.03 0.45
N PRO A 67 -4.93 0.24 0.37
CA PRO A 67 -3.57 0.73 0.39
C PRO A 67 -3.20 1.51 -0.87
N ALA A 68 -2.35 2.53 -0.71
CA ALA A 68 -1.73 3.28 -1.80
C ALA A 68 -0.20 3.11 -1.73
N PRO A 69 0.34 2.09 -2.41
CA PRO A 69 1.77 1.83 -2.41
C PRO A 69 2.50 2.70 -3.43
N GLY A 70 3.74 3.04 -3.13
CA GLY A 70 4.63 3.74 -4.05
C GLY A 70 6.10 3.44 -3.74
N SER A 71 6.98 3.75 -4.68
CA SER A 71 8.41 3.52 -4.52
C SER A 71 9.20 4.78 -4.88
N MET A 72 10.24 5.06 -4.09
CA MET A 72 11.24 6.10 -4.36
C MET A 72 12.57 5.45 -4.79
N GLY A 73 12.52 4.27 -5.40
CA GLY A 73 13.70 3.56 -5.92
C GLY A 73 13.81 2.13 -5.40
N ASP A 74 14.79 1.40 -5.94
CA ASP A 74 14.90 -0.05 -5.81
C ASP A 74 14.93 -0.59 -4.38
N ASN A 75 15.45 0.22 -3.46
CA ASN A 75 15.59 -0.10 -2.03
C ASN A 75 14.61 0.67 -1.16
N HIS A 76 13.52 1.16 -1.74
CA HIS A 76 12.51 1.96 -1.05
C HIS A 76 11.09 1.60 -1.49
N GLU A 77 10.21 1.36 -0.53
CA GLU A 77 8.77 1.28 -0.73
C GLU A 77 8.02 2.02 0.38
N HIS A 78 6.87 2.60 0.09
CA HIS A 78 5.96 3.10 1.11
C HIS A 78 4.55 2.63 0.83
N VAL A 79 3.76 2.55 1.89
CA VAL A 79 2.33 2.30 1.81
C VAL A 79 1.63 3.40 2.59
N PHE A 80 0.70 4.09 1.94
CA PHE A 80 -0.18 5.07 2.57
C PHE A 80 -1.60 4.51 2.67
N VAL A 81 -2.28 4.82 3.77
CA VAL A 81 -3.66 4.39 4.04
C VAL A 81 -4.40 5.49 4.77
N ARG A 82 -5.72 5.45 4.74
CA ARG A 82 -6.54 6.12 5.76
C ARG A 82 -6.72 5.16 6.93
N GLY A 83 -6.37 5.61 8.14
CA GLY A 83 -6.64 4.88 9.38
C GLY A 83 -8.11 4.96 9.78
N THR A 84 -8.53 4.08 10.69
CA THR A 84 -9.89 4.12 11.28
C THR A 84 -10.14 5.37 12.14
N ASP A 85 -9.08 6.06 12.56
CA ASP A 85 -9.11 7.37 13.19
C ASP A 85 -9.33 8.54 12.20
N GLY A 86 -9.39 8.25 10.89
CA GLY A 86 -9.59 9.24 9.85
C GLY A 86 -8.32 9.96 9.39
N ASN A 87 -7.14 9.58 9.89
CA ASN A 87 -5.87 10.19 9.51
C ASN A 87 -5.19 9.46 8.34
N VAL A 88 -4.28 10.14 7.65
CA VAL A 88 -3.34 9.50 6.74
C VAL A 88 -2.22 8.86 7.56
N TRP A 89 -2.04 7.57 7.36
CA TRP A 89 -0.95 6.80 7.94
C TRP A 89 -0.02 6.29 6.84
N SER A 90 1.27 6.24 7.14
CA SER A 90 2.27 5.64 6.24
C SER A 90 3.21 4.71 6.97
N LYS A 91 3.73 3.72 6.26
CA LYS A 91 4.94 3.00 6.67
C LYS A 91 5.83 2.77 5.46
N ALA A 92 7.12 2.63 5.69
CA ALA A 92 8.12 2.48 4.65
C ALA A 92 8.91 1.20 4.82
N TRP A 93 9.32 0.59 3.71
CA TRP A 93 10.36 -0.43 3.68
C TRP A 93 11.63 0.18 3.09
N THR A 94 12.77 -0.11 3.71
CA THR A 94 14.08 0.17 3.12
C THR A 94 14.94 -1.09 3.06
N GLY A 95 15.83 -1.17 2.08
CA GLY A 95 16.73 -2.32 1.90
C GLY A 95 17.63 -2.58 3.12
N SER A 96 18.00 -1.54 3.86
CA SER A 96 18.86 -1.66 5.05
C SER A 96 18.11 -1.84 6.36
N GLY A 97 16.87 -1.34 6.45
CA GLY A 97 16.12 -1.27 7.71
C GLY A 97 14.88 -2.15 7.77
N GLY A 98 14.45 -2.73 6.65
CA GLY A 98 13.17 -3.43 6.58
C GLY A 98 12.00 -2.47 6.73
N TRP A 99 10.86 -2.97 7.21
CA TRP A 99 9.66 -2.18 7.43
C TRP A 99 9.75 -1.33 8.69
N SER A 100 9.38 -0.05 8.58
CA SER A 100 9.13 0.84 9.72
C SER A 100 7.81 0.51 10.43
N GLY A 101 7.64 1.10 11.61
CA GLY A 101 6.31 1.30 12.20
C GLY A 101 5.45 2.28 11.39
N TRP A 102 4.17 2.39 11.75
CA TRP A 102 3.25 3.37 11.19
C TRP A 102 3.56 4.78 11.68
N PHE A 103 3.54 5.74 10.76
CA PHE A 103 3.71 7.17 11.01
C PHE A 103 2.41 7.89 10.66
N ASN A 104 1.94 8.76 11.56
CA ASN A 104 0.70 9.52 11.42
C ASN A 104 0.99 10.89 10.79
N HIS A 105 0.38 11.19 9.64
CA HIS A 105 0.48 12.49 8.97
C HIS A 105 -0.67 13.45 9.32
N GLY A 106 -1.61 13.00 10.15
CA GLY A 106 -2.83 13.74 10.47
C GLY A 106 -3.85 13.66 9.33
N ALA A 107 -4.80 14.61 9.34
CA ALA A 107 -5.79 14.79 8.30
C ALA A 107 -5.91 16.28 7.95
N PRO A 108 -6.30 16.63 6.71
CA PRO A 108 -6.69 18.00 6.39
C PRO A 108 -7.86 18.47 7.27
N ALA A 109 -8.00 19.79 7.43
CA ALA A 109 -9.10 20.39 8.17
C ALA A 109 -10.46 19.94 7.58
N GLY A 110 -11.38 19.50 8.44
CA GLY A 110 -12.65 18.91 8.00
C GLY A 110 -12.59 17.43 7.62
N GLY A 111 -11.40 16.82 7.62
CA GLY A 111 -11.19 15.41 7.31
C GLY A 111 -11.24 15.09 5.81
N PHE A 112 -11.09 13.81 5.47
CA PHE A 112 -11.06 13.35 4.07
C PHE A 112 -11.76 12.00 3.91
N THR A 113 -12.13 11.69 2.66
CA THR A 113 -12.84 10.46 2.32
C THR A 113 -12.09 9.63 1.28
N GLY A 114 -12.25 8.30 1.35
CA GLY A 114 -11.54 7.36 0.49
C GLY A 114 -10.09 7.10 0.94
N GLY A 115 -9.31 6.49 0.05
CA GLY A 115 -7.89 6.22 0.26
C GLY A 115 -7.00 7.34 -0.30
N PRO A 116 -5.76 7.46 0.19
CA PRO A 116 -4.75 8.32 -0.43
C PRO A 116 -4.45 7.90 -1.87
N SER A 117 -3.92 8.83 -2.66
CA SER A 117 -3.26 8.57 -3.94
C SER A 117 -1.82 9.06 -3.88
N ILE A 118 -0.90 8.34 -4.51
CA ILE A 118 0.53 8.64 -4.46
C ILE A 118 1.12 8.81 -5.84
N VAL A 119 2.06 9.74 -5.97
CA VAL A 119 2.96 9.83 -7.12
C VAL A 119 4.40 9.96 -6.62
N SER A 120 5.28 9.14 -7.17
CA SER A 120 6.72 9.29 -6.96
C SER A 120 7.28 10.26 -7.99
N ARG A 121 7.94 11.32 -7.54
CA ARG A 121 8.53 12.33 -8.42
C ARG A 121 9.97 11.98 -8.79
N ASN A 122 10.69 11.39 -7.84
CA ASN A 122 12.06 10.92 -7.99
C ASN A 122 12.41 9.97 -6.83
N ASN A 123 13.69 9.64 -6.68
CA ASN A 123 14.16 8.70 -5.66
C ASN A 123 14.21 9.24 -4.21
N THR A 124 13.74 10.45 -3.97
CA THR A 124 13.71 11.08 -2.64
C THR A 124 12.39 11.74 -2.30
N VAL A 125 11.51 11.96 -3.29
CA VAL A 125 10.27 12.71 -3.13
C VAL A 125 9.09 11.92 -3.70
N CYS A 126 8.08 11.75 -2.87
CA CYS A 126 6.73 11.39 -3.28
C CYS A 126 5.75 12.46 -2.81
N ASN A 127 4.64 12.57 -3.54
CA ASN A 127 3.50 13.38 -3.15
C ASN A 127 2.32 12.46 -2.85
N ILE A 128 1.57 12.83 -1.81
CA ILE A 128 0.30 12.19 -1.48
C ILE A 128 -0.84 13.18 -1.64
N TYR A 129 -1.97 12.69 -2.11
CA TYR A 129 -3.19 13.45 -2.31
C TYR A 129 -4.35 12.70 -1.69
N VAL A 130 -5.29 13.44 -1.12
CA VAL A 130 -6.52 12.91 -0.53
C VAL A 130 -7.68 13.77 -0.99
N ARG A 131 -8.88 13.19 -1.10
CA ARG A 131 -10.08 13.97 -1.38
C ARG A 131 -10.73 14.41 -0.08
N GLY A 132 -10.79 15.72 0.15
CA GLY A 132 -11.46 16.32 1.30
C GLY A 132 -12.91 15.85 1.46
N ALA A 133 -13.44 15.93 2.68
CA ALA A 133 -14.84 15.57 2.93
C ALA A 133 -15.84 16.48 2.19
N ASP A 134 -15.38 17.68 1.82
CA ASP A 134 -16.06 18.66 0.98
C ASP A 134 -15.94 18.38 -0.54
N ASN A 135 -15.27 17.28 -0.92
CA ASN A 135 -14.92 16.90 -2.29
C ASN A 135 -13.85 17.78 -2.95
N ALA A 136 -13.12 18.60 -2.20
CA ALA A 136 -11.90 19.24 -2.69
C ALA A 136 -10.74 18.22 -2.79
N LEU A 137 -9.69 18.58 -3.55
CA LEU A 137 -8.40 17.87 -3.58
C LEU A 137 -7.36 18.61 -2.73
#